data_AF-A0A2M6ZLV7-F1
#
_entry.id   AF-A0A2M6ZLV7-F1
#
_cell.length_a   1.000
_cell.length_b   1.000
_cell.length_c   1.000
_cell.angle_alpha   90.00
_cell.angle_beta   90.00
_cell.angle_gamma   90.00
#
_symmetry.space_group_name_H-M   'P 1'
#
loop_
_entity.id
_entity.type
_entity.pdbx_description
1 polymer ?
#
loop_
_entity_poly.entity_id
_entity_poly.type
_entity_poly.pdbx_seq_one_letter_code
_entity_poly.pdbx_strand_id
1 'polypeptide(L)'
;DEALLLDTAGYICEASGENIFIVKNGILKTPPLTSILPGITRDCVITLAQDLGLTVKEERFSRDELYLADEAFLTGTAAEITPVREVDGRIIRPGRPGPVTQQIQEIYFRVVKGQEPRYQQWLTYI
;
A
#
# COMPACT_ATOMS: atom_id res chain seq x y z
N ASP A 1 9.32 -9.85 -6.86
CA ASP A 1 9.51 -10.62 -5.62
C ASP A 1 10.27 -9.77 -4.65
N GLU A 2 9.87 -9.77 -3.38
CA GLU A 2 10.46 -8.92 -2.34
C GLU A 2 10.46 -9.67 -0.99
N ALA A 3 11.31 -9.22 -0.07
CA ALA A 3 11.32 -9.71 1.31
C ALA A 3 10.39 -8.85 2.18
N LEU A 4 9.55 -9.48 3.00
CA LEU A 4 8.70 -8.78 3.98
C LEU A 4 9.28 -8.95 5.39
N LEU A 5 9.52 -7.83 6.07
CA LEU A 5 10.16 -7.80 7.38
C LEU A 5 9.11 -7.67 8.50
N LEU A 6 9.46 -8.19 9.67
CA LEU A 6 8.66 -8.10 10.89
C LEU A 6 9.35 -7.18 11.91
N ASP A 7 8.55 -6.57 12.79
CA ASP A 7 9.09 -5.90 13.98
C ASP A 7 9.58 -6.91 15.03
N THR A 8 10.19 -6.41 16.10
CA THR A 8 10.68 -7.23 17.21
C THR A 8 9.58 -7.92 18.01
N ALA A 9 8.32 -7.55 17.80
CA ALA A 9 7.13 -8.17 18.39
C ALA A 9 6.44 -9.15 17.44
N GLY A 10 6.95 -9.34 16.21
CA GLY A 10 6.43 -10.28 15.22
C GLY A 10 5.29 -9.75 14.33
N TYR A 11 4.99 -8.44 14.36
CA TYR A 11 4.02 -7.81 13.46
C TYR A 11 4.65 -7.41 12.13
N ILE A 12 3.83 -7.28 11.08
CA ILE A 12 4.31 -6.80 9.78
C ILE A 12 4.85 -5.37 9.91
N CYS A 13 6.05 -5.13 9.38
CA CYS A 13 6.66 -3.81 9.21
C CYS A 13 6.52 -3.31 7.77
N GLU A 14 7.51 -3.62 6.94
CA GLU A 14 7.65 -3.13 5.57
C GLU A 14 8.47 -4.14 4.78
N ALA A 15 8.52 -3.97 3.46
CA ALA A 15 9.41 -4.72 2.61
C ALA A 15 10.82 -4.11 2.62
N SER A 16 11.74 -4.68 1.83
CA SER A 16 13.14 -4.27 1.83
C SER A 16 13.35 -2.78 1.49
N GLY A 17 12.47 -2.19 0.65
CA GLY A 17 12.50 -0.78 0.27
C GLY A 17 11.12 -0.13 0.11
N GLU A 18 10.05 -0.80 0.56
CA GLU A 18 8.67 -0.41 0.28
C GLU A 18 7.80 -0.54 1.52
N ASN A 19 6.88 0.40 1.72
CA ASN A 19 5.83 0.21 2.71
C ASN A 19 4.77 -0.79 2.18
N ILE A 20 4.05 -1.44 3.10
CA ILE A 20 3.01 -2.41 2.76
C ILE A 20 1.62 -1.92 3.17
N PHE A 21 0.65 -2.23 2.32
CA PHE A 21 -0.77 -2.07 2.57
C PHE A 21 -1.51 -3.40 2.39
N ILE A 22 -2.54 -3.59 3.18
CA ILE A 22 -3.52 -4.66 2.98
C ILE A 22 -4.93 -4.09 2.93
N VAL A 23 -5.81 -4.77 2.21
CA VAL A 23 -7.25 -4.53 2.28
C VAL A 23 -7.88 -5.69 3.02
N LYS A 24 -8.65 -5.39 4.06
CA LYS A 24 -9.39 -6.40 4.81
C LYS A 24 -10.76 -5.88 5.19
N ASN A 25 -11.82 -6.57 4.74
CA ASN A 25 -13.21 -6.21 4.98
C ASN A 25 -13.53 -4.76 4.56
N GLY A 26 -12.98 -4.34 3.40
CA GLY A 26 -13.16 -2.99 2.87
C GLY A 26 -12.36 -1.87 3.57
N ILE A 27 -11.51 -2.21 4.54
CA ILE A 27 -10.63 -1.26 5.22
C ILE A 27 -9.22 -1.38 4.64
N LEU A 28 -8.63 -0.25 4.24
CA LEU A 28 -7.23 -0.16 3.87
C LEU A 28 -6.38 -0.01 5.13
N LYS A 29 -5.47 -0.95 5.37
CA LYS A 29 -4.58 -0.95 6.54
C LYS A 29 -3.13 -0.82 6.12
N THR A 30 -2.34 -0.13 6.93
CA THR A 30 -0.87 -0.09 6.82
C THR A 30 -0.28 0.01 8.23
N PRO A 31 0.95 -0.48 8.49
CA PRO A 31 1.55 -0.35 9.81
C PRO A 31 1.75 1.12 10.21
N PRO A 32 1.62 1.45 11.50
CA PRO A 32 1.88 2.79 12.00
C PRO A 32 3.38 3.14 11.89
N LEU A 33 3.71 4.43 11.94
CA LEU A 33 5.08 4.96 11.86
C LEU A 33 5.92 4.69 13.13
N THR A 34 6.02 3.43 13.54
CA THR A 34 6.85 3.01 14.68
C THR A 34 8.17 2.41 14.25
N SER A 35 8.15 1.54 13.23
CA SER A 35 9.27 0.66 12.84
C SER A 35 9.46 0.60 11.34
N ILE A 36 8.84 1.53 10.60
CA ILE A 36 8.85 1.61 9.15
C ILE A 36 9.28 3.01 8.71
N LEU A 37 9.77 3.13 7.48
CA LEU A 37 10.08 4.42 6.89
C LEU A 37 8.78 5.21 6.66
N PRO A 38 8.71 6.52 7.00
CA PRO A 38 7.61 7.40 6.60
C PRO A 38 7.70 7.72 5.09
N GLY A 39 7.36 6.73 4.25
CA GLY A 39 7.49 6.83 2.80
C GLY A 39 6.56 7.88 2.18
N ILE A 40 7.07 8.63 1.21
CA ILE A 40 6.29 9.64 0.49
C ILE A 40 5.19 8.98 -0.37
N THR A 41 5.48 7.88 -1.05
CA THR A 41 4.46 7.14 -1.83
C THR A 41 3.35 6.60 -0.92
N ARG A 42 3.70 6.16 0.30
CA ARG A 42 2.72 5.77 1.33
C ARG A 42 1.81 6.93 1.72
N ASP A 43 2.38 8.11 1.98
CA ASP A 43 1.61 9.32 2.30
C ASP A 43 0.67 9.73 1.17
N CYS A 44 1.15 9.69 -0.08
CA CYS A 44 0.32 9.89 -1.26
C CYS A 44 -0.83 8.88 -1.31
N VAL A 45 -0.57 7.58 -1.10
CA VAL A 45 -1.60 6.54 -1.11
C VAL A 45 -2.64 6.74 -0.02
N ILE A 46 -2.24 7.09 1.21
CA ILE A 46 -3.17 7.37 2.30
C ILE A 46 -4.09 8.54 1.92
N THR A 47 -3.52 9.63 1.39
CA THR A 47 -4.28 10.80 0.95
C THR A 47 -5.25 10.44 -0.17
N LEU A 48 -4.78 9.75 -1.21
CA LEU A 48 -5.59 9.33 -2.34
C LEU A 48 -6.72 8.38 -1.92
N ALA A 49 -6.43 7.42 -1.03
CA ALA A 49 -7.42 6.49 -0.53
C ALA A 49 -8.53 7.21 0.27
N GLN A 50 -8.17 8.15 1.14
CA GLN A 50 -9.14 8.96 1.88
C GLN A 50 -10.02 9.80 0.93
N ASP A 51 -9.41 10.37 -0.12
CA ASP A 51 -10.12 11.15 -1.13
C ASP A 51 -11.05 10.33 -2.02
N LEU A 52 -10.77 9.03 -2.19
CA LEU A 52 -11.66 8.05 -2.80
C LEU A 52 -12.76 7.56 -1.86
N GLY A 53 -12.79 8.03 -0.61
CA GLY A 53 -13.78 7.65 0.40
C GLY A 53 -13.48 6.31 1.09
N LEU A 54 -12.26 5.78 0.96
CA LEU A 54 -11.86 4.55 1.64
C LEU A 54 -11.57 4.83 3.12
N THR A 55 -11.91 3.86 3.97
CA THR A 55 -11.47 3.88 5.37
C THR A 55 -10.02 3.43 5.45
N VAL A 56 -9.14 4.33 5.89
CA VAL A 56 -7.71 4.05 6.08
C VAL A 56 -7.41 3.92 7.58
N LYS A 57 -6.70 2.86 7.96
CA LYS A 57 -6.24 2.64 9.34
C LYS A 57 -4.75 2.37 9.39
N GLU A 58 -4.06 3.17 10.19
CA GLU A 58 -2.67 2.90 10.57
C GLU A 58 -2.68 1.99 11.81
N GLU A 59 -2.64 0.68 11.58
CA GLU A 59 -2.85 -0.35 12.60
C GLU A 59 -1.88 -1.51 12.37
N ARG A 60 -1.35 -2.08 13.46
CA ARG A 60 -0.51 -3.28 13.37
C ARG A 60 -1.35 -4.48 12.93
N PHE A 61 -0.81 -5.30 12.05
CA PHE A 61 -1.41 -6.56 11.65
C PHE A 61 -0.36 -7.68 11.61
N SER A 62 -0.80 -8.90 11.88
CA SER A 62 0.06 -10.07 11.88
C SER A 62 0.24 -10.63 10.47
N ARG A 63 1.20 -11.56 10.31
CA ARG A 63 1.34 -12.33 9.07
C ARG A 63 0.09 -13.11 8.70
N ASP A 64 -0.64 -13.62 9.69
CA ASP A 64 -1.86 -14.40 9.46
C ASP A 64 -2.98 -13.52 8.93
N GLU A 65 -3.06 -12.28 9.41
CA GLU A 65 -4.00 -11.30 8.85
C GLU A 65 -3.65 -10.93 7.41
N LEU A 66 -2.36 -10.78 7.08
CA LEU A 66 -1.90 -10.57 5.71
C LEU A 66 -2.27 -11.76 4.79
N TYR A 67 -2.07 -13.00 5.23
CA TYR A 67 -2.45 -14.18 4.42
C TYR A 67 -3.95 -14.26 4.14
N LEU A 68 -4.75 -13.74 5.08
CA LEU A 68 -6.20 -13.71 4.98
C LEU A 68 -6.71 -12.41 4.35
N ALA A 69 -5.84 -11.48 3.94
CA ALA A 69 -6.23 -10.22 3.33
C ALA A 69 -7.00 -10.44 2.01
N ASP A 70 -7.87 -9.49 1.71
CA ASP A 70 -8.64 -9.47 0.47
C ASP A 70 -7.82 -8.89 -0.69
N GLU A 71 -6.84 -8.05 -0.38
CA GLU A 71 -5.80 -7.53 -1.30
C GLU A 71 -4.55 -7.15 -0.50
N ALA A 72 -3.39 -7.10 -1.15
CA ALA A 72 -2.19 -6.50 -0.60
C ALA A 72 -1.35 -5.85 -1.70
N PHE A 73 -0.62 -4.79 -1.36
CA PHE A 73 0.29 -4.12 -2.28
C PHE A 73 1.42 -3.39 -1.54
N LEU A 74 2.51 -3.18 -2.25
CA LEU A 74 3.67 -2.42 -1.81
C LEU A 74 3.65 -1.02 -2.41
N THR A 75 4.25 -0.07 -1.69
CA THR A 75 4.40 1.31 -2.13
C THR A 75 5.83 1.79 -1.95
N GLY A 76 6.41 2.38 -2.99
CA GLY A 76 7.72 3.01 -2.94
C GLY A 76 7.95 3.92 -4.13
N THR A 77 8.97 4.78 -4.09
CA THR A 77 9.26 5.66 -5.24
C THR A 77 9.65 4.86 -6.47
N ALA A 78 10.46 3.81 -6.30
CA ALA A 78 10.87 2.92 -7.39
C ALA A 78 9.80 1.87 -7.72
N ALA A 79 9.15 1.30 -6.70
CA ALA A 79 8.14 0.26 -6.86
C ALA A 79 6.74 0.79 -7.25
N GLU A 80 6.54 2.11 -7.16
CA GLU A 80 5.25 2.77 -7.37
C GLU A 80 4.16 2.11 -6.53
N ILE A 81 3.10 1.57 -7.15
CA ILE A 81 2.06 0.76 -6.51
C ILE A 81 2.18 -0.65 -7.08
N THR A 82 2.77 -1.58 -6.32
CA THR A 82 3.04 -2.96 -6.77
C THR A 82 2.13 -3.96 -6.06
N PRO A 83 1.18 -4.61 -6.76
CA PRO A 83 0.30 -5.62 -6.15
C PRO A 83 1.07 -6.84 -5.65
N VAL A 84 0.68 -7.35 -4.48
CA VAL A 84 1.22 -8.58 -3.88
C VAL A 84 0.19 -9.69 -4.03
N ARG A 85 0.51 -10.69 -4.86
CA ARG A 85 -0.38 -11.84 -5.14
C ARG A 85 -0.20 -13.01 -4.17
N GLU A 86 0.96 -13.14 -3.54
CA GLU A 86 1.36 -14.31 -2.78
C GLU A 86 2.44 -13.95 -1.75
N VAL A 87 2.34 -14.51 -0.55
CA VAL A 87 3.35 -14.38 0.51
C VAL A 87 3.53 -15.75 1.17
N ASP A 88 4.78 -16.19 1.36
CA ASP A 88 5.11 -17.48 1.98
C ASP A 88 4.35 -18.69 1.39
N GLY A 89 4.25 -18.75 0.06
CA GLY A 89 3.52 -19.81 -0.66
C GLY A 89 1.99 -19.72 -0.55
N ARG A 90 1.44 -18.67 0.06
CA ARG A 90 0.01 -18.47 0.27
C ARG A 90 -0.49 -17.35 -0.63
N ILE A 91 -1.44 -17.70 -1.48
CA ILE A 91 -2.08 -16.75 -2.38
C ILE A 91 -2.94 -15.78 -1.54
N ILE A 92 -2.64 -14.49 -1.64
CA ILE A 92 -3.53 -13.44 -1.14
C ILE A 92 -4.67 -13.36 -2.13
N ARG A 93 -5.91 -13.50 -1.66
CA ARG A 93 -7.08 -13.54 -2.55
C ARG A 93 -7.15 -12.24 -3.37
N PRO A 94 -7.66 -12.26 -4.61
CA PRO A 94 -7.95 -13.42 -5.46
C PRO A 94 -6.72 -13.97 -6.22
N GLY A 95 -5.48 -13.63 -5.83
CA GLY A 95 -4.24 -14.02 -6.52
C GLY A 95 -3.86 -13.13 -7.69
N ARG A 96 -4.56 -12.00 -7.82
CA ARG A 96 -4.35 -10.95 -8.82
C ARG A 96 -4.69 -9.60 -8.16
N PRO A 97 -4.30 -8.46 -8.74
CA PRO A 97 -4.65 -7.15 -8.19
C PRO A 97 -6.16 -7.04 -8.00
N GLY A 98 -6.61 -6.67 -6.79
CA GLY A 98 -8.03 -6.46 -6.53
C GLY A 98 -8.48 -5.06 -6.91
N PRO A 99 -9.78 -4.76 -6.76
CA PRO A 99 -10.36 -3.48 -7.18
C PRO A 99 -9.79 -2.27 -6.44
N VAL A 100 -9.51 -2.37 -5.13
CA VAL A 100 -8.99 -1.23 -4.36
C VAL A 100 -7.56 -0.90 -4.78
N THR A 101 -6.73 -1.93 -4.95
CA THR A 101 -5.35 -1.80 -5.41
C THR A 101 -5.31 -1.18 -6.80
N GLN A 102 -6.15 -1.65 -7.73
CA GLN A 102 -6.25 -1.10 -9.09
C GLN A 102 -6.71 0.36 -9.06
N GLN A 103 -7.74 0.68 -8.27
CA GLN A 103 -8.23 2.05 -8.16
C GLN A 103 -7.16 3.02 -7.63
N ILE A 104 -6.41 2.62 -6.59
CA ILE A 104 -5.30 3.40 -6.03
C ILE A 104 -4.16 3.54 -7.06
N GLN A 105 -3.82 2.45 -7.75
CA GLN A 105 -2.77 2.46 -8.78
C GLN A 105 -3.12 3.40 -9.94
N GLU A 106 -4.36 3.33 -10.43
CA GLU A 106 -4.86 4.19 -11.51
C GLU A 106 -4.79 5.67 -11.14
N ILE A 107 -5.31 6.05 -9.97
CA ILE A 107 -5.27 7.45 -9.54
C ILE A 107 -3.83 7.93 -9.31
N TYR A 108 -2.98 7.11 -8.67
CA TYR A 108 -1.57 7.44 -8.47
C TYR A 108 -0.88 7.74 -9.80
N PHE A 109 -1.06 6.89 -10.81
CA PHE A 109 -0.47 7.10 -12.14
C PHE A 109 -0.99 8.34 -12.85
N ARG A 110 -2.27 8.68 -12.70
CA ARG A 110 -2.82 9.92 -13.25
C ARG A 110 -2.21 11.14 -12.54
N VAL A 111 -2.04 11.08 -11.23
CA VAL A 111 -1.41 12.13 -10.43
C VAL A 111 0.02 12.40 -10.86
N VAL A 112 0.88 11.38 -10.89
CA VAL A 112 2.32 11.57 -11.24
C VAL A 112 2.52 12.00 -12.70
N LYS A 113 1.52 11.78 -13.56
CA LYS A 113 1.49 12.26 -14.96
C LYS A 113 0.86 13.65 -15.13
N GLY A 114 0.44 14.31 -14.05
CA GLY A 114 -0.22 15.63 -14.11
C GLY A 114 -1.63 15.62 -14.69
N GLN A 115 -2.29 14.46 -14.69
CA GLN A 115 -3.65 14.27 -15.22
C GLN A 115 -4.74 14.46 -14.14
N GLU A 116 -4.34 14.88 -12.94
CA GLU A 116 -5.23 15.21 -11.84
C GLU A 116 -4.96 16.62 -11.30
N PRO A 117 -5.79 17.62 -11.67
CA PRO A 117 -5.62 19.01 -11.26
C PRO A 117 -5.52 19.20 -9.74
N ARG A 118 -6.19 18.34 -8.96
CA ARG A 118 -6.24 18.40 -7.50
C ARG A 118 -4.87 18.21 -6.83
N TYR A 119 -3.94 17.55 -7.51
CA TYR A 119 -2.62 17.17 -6.95
C TYR A 119 -1.47 17.84 -7.69
N GLN A 120 -1.74 18.89 -8.46
CA GLN A 120 -0.73 19.65 -9.22
C GLN A 120 0.40 20.18 -8.33
N GLN A 121 0.10 20.51 -7.07
CA GLN A 121 1.09 20.95 -6.09
C GLN A 121 2.16 19.89 -5.75
N TRP A 122 1.96 18.62 -6.10
CA TRP A 122 2.97 17.58 -5.93
C TRP A 122 3.97 17.51 -7.09
N LEU A 123 3.73 18.26 -8.18
CA LEU A 123 4.53 18.21 -9.39
C LEU A 123 5.35 19.49 -9.54
N THR A 124 6.65 19.31 -9.77
CA THR A 124 7.55 20.38 -10.19
C THR A 124 7.92 20.16 -11.65
N TYR A 125 7.46 21.04 -12.53
CA TYR A 125 7.79 20.99 -13.95
C TYR A 125 9.22 21.51 -14.16
N ILE A 126 10.07 20.70 -14.80
CA ILE A 126 11.48 21.00 -15.12
C ILE A 126 11.66 21.46 -16.55
#